data_AF-A0A2E9EYP6-F1
#
_entry.id   AF-A0A2E9EYP6-F1
#
_cell.length_a   1.000
_cell.length_b   1.000
_cell.length_c   1.000
_cell.angle_alpha   90.00
_cell.angle_beta   90.00
_cell.angle_gamma   90.00
#
_symmetry.space_group_name_H-M   'P 1'
#
loop_
_entity.id
_entity.type
_entity.pdbx_description
1 polymer ?
#
loop_
_entity_poly.entity_id
_entity_poly.type
_entity_poly.pdbx_seq_one_letter_code
_entity_poly.pdbx_strand_id
1 'polypeptide(L)'
;MKSLFFIHSLFLTFSIGSIFSDENQVDANRSAVIYNSSFEEGDGEEALGWEFTHSQPAVRTDSDFHTGSYSAYVNLINEGEKPSEAHIVKNIDGKLLGGLNYELSFFVKQKKKGTGGYIQQYFIEWFNEDKQIVEGTGFKQFNSTVGLWEEIIVPDIKIPESVRSVKLLFRFVTGATSEGGGEVFIDDINFRADDSPEALSTAINRKVDQAQFKIALELIDDFLNKYPTNPQNLNIKSLKARLIKFQDLEESND
;
A
#
# COMPACT_ATOMS: atom_id res chain seq x y z
N MET A 1 17.81 42.24 -63.55
CA MET A 1 19.00 41.46 -63.16
C MET A 1 18.55 40.04 -62.83
N LYS A 2 19.07 39.06 -63.59
CA LYS A 2 19.19 37.60 -63.34
C LYS A 2 17.96 36.90 -62.74
N SER A 3 17.12 36.17 -63.50
CA SER A 3 17.30 34.76 -63.97
C SER A 3 17.76 33.83 -62.84
N LEU A 4 17.23 32.64 -62.55
CA LEU A 4 16.82 31.54 -63.44
C LEU A 4 16.60 30.26 -62.57
N PHE A 5 15.65 29.36 -62.91
CA PHE A 5 15.60 27.88 -62.67
C PHE A 5 15.76 27.34 -61.21
N PHE A 6 15.41 26.11 -60.77
CA PHE A 6 14.89 24.81 -61.27
C PHE A 6 14.40 24.04 -60.00
N ILE A 7 13.24 23.37 -60.01
CA ILE A 7 13.04 21.89 -60.01
C ILE A 7 13.53 21.07 -58.78
N HIS A 8 12.57 20.32 -58.22
CA HIS A 8 12.58 19.02 -57.50
C HIS A 8 13.77 18.64 -56.60
N SER A 9 13.46 18.19 -55.38
CA SER A 9 14.00 16.94 -54.83
C SER A 9 13.17 16.44 -53.63
N LEU A 10 12.57 15.27 -53.85
CA LEU A 10 12.03 14.34 -52.86
C LEU A 10 13.19 13.81 -52.00
N PHE A 11 13.11 13.94 -50.68
CA PHE A 11 13.95 13.16 -49.76
C PHE A 11 13.06 12.26 -48.91
N LEU A 12 12.92 11.02 -49.39
CA LEU A 12 12.65 9.87 -48.54
C LEU A 12 13.87 9.69 -47.63
N THR A 13 13.68 9.77 -46.32
CA THR A 13 14.62 9.17 -45.37
C THR A 13 13.90 8.01 -44.69
N PHE A 14 14.26 6.80 -45.13
CA PHE A 14 14.11 5.59 -44.33
C PHE A 14 15.05 5.74 -43.13
N SER A 15 14.53 5.63 -41.91
CA SER A 15 15.35 5.23 -40.77
C SER A 15 14.80 3.91 -40.24
N ILE A 16 15.60 2.86 -40.45
CA ILE A 16 15.42 1.53 -39.88
C ILE A 16 15.97 1.60 -38.45
N GLY A 17 15.17 1.12 -37.50
CA GLY A 17 15.69 0.46 -36.30
C GLY A 17 15.90 1.34 -35.07
N SER A 18 14.91 1.32 -34.19
CA SER A 18 15.16 1.13 -32.76
C SER A 18 14.14 0.14 -32.22
N ILE A 19 14.53 -1.13 -32.32
CA ILE A 19 14.10 -2.21 -31.43
C ILE A 19 14.71 -1.90 -30.05
N PHE A 20 13.98 -2.19 -28.97
CA PHE A 20 14.22 -1.90 -27.54
C PHE A 20 13.88 -0.44 -27.14
N SER A 21 13.05 -0.14 -26.14
CA SER A 21 12.78 -0.85 -24.88
C SER A 21 11.28 -1.06 -24.59
N ASP A 22 10.89 -2.31 -24.44
CA ASP A 22 9.62 -2.75 -23.85
C ASP A 22 9.80 -2.96 -22.33
N GLU A 23 10.42 -1.97 -21.66
CA GLU A 23 10.79 -2.06 -20.23
C GLU A 23 10.12 -0.97 -19.39
N ASN A 24 9.07 -0.31 -19.93
CA ASN A 24 8.33 0.74 -19.24
C ASN A 24 6.82 0.50 -19.17
N GLN A 25 6.36 -0.72 -19.45
CA GLN A 25 4.92 -1.04 -19.40
C GLN A 25 4.43 -1.50 -18.03
N VAL A 26 5.33 -1.81 -17.08
CA VAL A 26 4.95 -2.37 -15.77
C VAL A 26 4.45 -1.29 -14.79
N ASP A 27 4.85 -0.03 -14.95
CA ASP A 27 4.54 1.05 -13.98
C ASP A 27 3.34 1.93 -14.38
N ALA A 28 2.79 1.76 -15.60
CA ALA A 28 1.69 2.59 -16.10
C ALA A 28 0.30 2.25 -15.52
N ASN A 29 0.18 1.09 -14.85
CA ASN A 29 -1.10 0.56 -14.35
C ASN A 29 -1.17 0.52 -12.81
N ARG A 30 -0.35 1.34 -12.13
CA ARG A 30 -0.37 1.45 -10.67
C ARG A 30 -0.72 2.86 -10.24
N SER A 31 -1.98 3.05 -9.87
CA SER A 31 -2.45 4.35 -9.36
C SER A 31 -2.14 4.50 -7.87
N ALA A 32 -1.48 5.61 -7.50
CA ALA A 32 -1.33 6.01 -6.10
C ALA A 32 -2.69 6.35 -5.50
N VAL A 33 -3.00 5.76 -4.35
CA VAL A 33 -4.26 6.03 -3.61
C VAL A 33 -4.06 6.99 -2.43
N ILE A 34 -2.85 7.51 -2.27
CA ILE A 34 -2.47 8.42 -1.20
C ILE A 34 -2.18 9.83 -1.76
N TYR A 35 -2.67 10.84 -1.06
CA TYR A 35 -2.40 12.25 -1.35
C TYR A 35 -1.24 12.78 -0.50
N ASN A 36 -0.47 13.71 -1.07
CA ASN A 36 0.69 14.35 -0.44
C ASN A 36 1.75 13.33 0.04
N SER A 37 2.07 12.36 -0.82
CA SER A 37 3.02 11.28 -0.52
C SER A 37 4.45 11.76 -0.23
N SER A 38 4.83 12.89 -0.81
CA SER A 38 6.16 13.50 -0.71
C SER A 38 6.19 14.75 0.18
N PHE A 39 5.15 14.95 1.02
CA PHE A 39 5.09 16.04 2.01
C PHE A 39 5.20 17.48 1.48
N GLU A 40 5.05 17.72 0.18
CA GLU A 40 5.19 19.05 -0.42
C GLU A 40 4.12 20.04 0.05
N GLU A 41 2.93 19.54 0.41
CA GLU A 41 1.83 20.38 0.87
C GLU A 41 1.76 20.42 2.40
N GLY A 42 1.72 21.61 2.99
CA GLY A 42 1.76 21.80 4.44
C GLY A 42 1.97 23.25 4.85
N ASP A 43 2.03 23.50 6.16
CA ASP A 43 2.36 24.81 6.75
C ASP A 43 3.43 24.60 7.84
N GLY A 44 4.61 25.19 7.62
CA GLY A 44 5.77 24.98 8.50
C GLY A 44 6.10 23.50 8.70
N GLU A 45 6.09 23.08 9.96
CA GLU A 45 6.39 21.71 10.43
C GLU A 45 5.22 20.73 10.25
N GLU A 46 4.05 21.20 9.81
CA GLU A 46 2.86 20.37 9.58
C GLU A 46 2.74 19.97 8.11
N ALA A 47 2.50 18.68 7.84
CA ALA A 47 2.21 18.18 6.49
C ALA A 47 0.71 17.95 6.31
N LEU A 48 0.13 18.54 5.27
CA LEU A 48 -1.31 18.47 5.02
C LEU A 48 -1.77 17.02 4.82
N GLY A 49 -2.77 16.61 5.59
CA GLY A 49 -3.36 15.28 5.53
C GLY A 49 -2.48 14.17 6.13
N TRP A 50 -1.42 14.51 6.85
CA TRP A 50 -0.63 13.60 7.69
C TRP A 50 -0.76 14.02 9.15
N GLU A 51 -0.72 13.06 10.06
CA GLU A 51 -0.69 13.33 11.50
C GLU A 51 0.67 12.93 12.06
N PHE A 52 1.36 13.88 12.69
CA PHE A 52 2.58 13.65 13.44
C PHE A 52 2.28 13.72 14.93
N THR A 53 2.57 12.66 15.67
CA THR A 53 2.10 12.50 17.06
C THR A 53 3.10 11.71 17.92
N HIS A 54 2.73 11.44 19.18
CA HIS A 54 3.53 10.92 20.29
C HIS A 54 4.47 11.94 20.97
N SER A 55 5.38 11.46 21.83
CA SER A 55 6.14 12.28 22.78
C SER A 55 7.12 13.24 22.11
N GLN A 56 7.67 12.84 20.96
CA GLN A 56 8.58 13.64 20.13
C GLN A 56 8.15 13.44 18.67
N PRO A 57 7.07 14.12 18.23
CA PRO A 57 6.47 13.89 16.92
C PRO A 57 7.45 14.22 15.78
N ALA A 58 7.18 13.64 14.61
CA ALA A 58 7.87 14.03 13.39
C ALA A 58 7.52 15.48 13.02
N VAL A 59 8.33 16.08 12.15
CA VAL A 59 8.08 17.40 11.58
C VAL A 59 8.32 17.37 10.08
N ARG A 60 7.52 18.12 9.33
CA ARG A 60 7.79 18.44 7.92
C ARG A 60 9.00 19.36 7.86
N THR A 61 9.97 19.07 7.00
CA THR A 61 11.21 19.84 6.92
C THR A 61 11.76 19.90 5.51
N ASP A 62 12.48 20.98 5.20
CA ASP A 62 13.24 21.21 3.97
C ASP A 62 14.75 20.93 4.15
N SER A 63 15.16 20.38 5.30
CA SER A 63 16.57 20.18 5.64
C SER A 63 17.25 19.04 4.87
N ASP A 64 16.47 18.04 4.46
CA ASP A 64 16.87 16.90 3.64
C ASP A 64 15.60 16.26 3.06
N PHE A 65 15.63 15.81 1.81
CA PHE A 65 14.48 15.23 1.11
C PHE A 65 14.97 14.29 0.00
N HIS A 66 14.12 13.35 -0.41
CA HIS A 66 14.43 12.43 -1.50
C HIS A 66 14.03 13.04 -2.84
N THR A 67 12.82 13.57 -2.94
CA THR A 67 12.35 14.34 -4.09
C THR A 67 11.73 15.66 -3.63
N GLY A 68 11.47 16.58 -4.58
CA GLY A 68 10.80 17.84 -4.25
C GLY A 68 11.64 18.78 -3.39
N SER A 69 11.10 19.18 -2.25
CA SER A 69 11.67 20.16 -1.33
C SER A 69 11.38 19.85 0.15
N TYR A 70 10.52 18.87 0.45
CA TYR A 70 10.16 18.53 1.82
C TYR A 70 10.17 17.03 2.07
N SER A 71 10.44 16.66 3.32
CA SER A 71 10.25 15.30 3.83
C SER A 71 9.71 15.35 5.26
N ALA A 72 9.40 14.19 5.84
CA ALA A 72 9.13 14.08 7.28
C ALA A 72 10.40 13.66 8.03
N TYR A 73 10.73 14.40 9.09
CA TYR A 73 11.91 14.18 9.91
C TYR A 73 11.53 13.80 11.34
N VAL A 74 12.20 12.77 11.84
CA VAL A 74 12.06 12.28 13.21
C VAL A 74 13.40 12.42 13.92
N ASN A 75 13.36 13.00 15.12
CA ASN A 75 14.51 13.14 16.01
C ASN A 75 14.13 12.70 17.42
N LEU A 76 14.52 11.47 17.77
CA LEU A 76 14.28 10.93 19.10
C LEU A 76 15.51 11.09 19.97
N ILE A 77 15.31 11.63 21.18
CA ILE A 77 16.32 11.75 22.23
C ILE A 77 15.65 11.41 23.56
N ASN A 78 16.24 10.47 24.29
CA ASN A 78 15.77 10.09 25.62
C ASN A 78 16.16 11.13 26.68
N GLU A 79 15.20 11.51 27.51
CA GLU A 79 15.46 12.25 28.74
C GLU A 79 15.71 11.29 29.91
N GLY A 80 16.98 10.98 30.15
CA GLY A 80 17.36 9.93 31.10
C GLY A 80 16.96 8.55 30.58
N GLU A 81 16.42 7.70 31.44
CA GLU A 81 15.97 6.33 31.09
C GLU A 81 14.50 6.27 30.64
N LYS A 82 13.99 7.35 30.04
CA LYS A 82 12.63 7.38 29.50
C LYS A 82 12.66 7.15 28.00
N PRO A 83 11.89 6.19 27.46
CA PRO A 83 11.77 6.00 26.03
C PRO A 83 11.06 7.19 25.38
N SER A 84 11.42 7.47 24.14
CA SER A 84 10.83 8.48 23.28
C SER A 84 10.21 7.80 22.06
N GLU A 85 9.14 8.39 21.53
CA GLU A 85 8.37 7.83 20.43
C GLU A 85 7.84 8.93 19.50
N ALA A 86 7.86 8.63 18.20
CA ALA A 86 7.28 9.44 17.13
C ALA A 86 6.41 8.56 16.24
N HIS A 87 5.24 9.07 15.86
CA HIS A 87 4.37 8.44 14.87
C HIS A 87 4.14 9.37 13.69
N ILE A 88 4.12 8.78 12.49
CA ILE A 88 3.63 9.40 11.26
C ILE A 88 2.45 8.57 10.77
N VAL A 89 1.27 9.20 10.70
CA VAL A 89 0.02 8.50 10.41
C VAL A 89 -0.64 9.07 9.17
N LYS A 90 -1.08 8.17 8.28
CA LYS A 90 -2.00 8.47 7.19
C LYS A 90 -3.26 7.65 7.34
N ASN A 91 -4.41 8.32 7.30
CA ASN A 91 -5.68 7.65 7.05
C ASN A 91 -6.06 7.88 5.57
N ILE A 92 -6.34 6.79 4.86
CA ILE A 92 -6.77 6.80 3.46
C ILE A 92 -8.21 6.30 3.45
N ASP A 93 -9.13 7.24 3.20
CA ASP A 93 -10.56 6.96 3.12
C ASP A 93 -10.97 6.69 1.68
N GLY A 94 -11.73 5.63 1.44
CA GLY A 94 -12.10 5.25 0.08
C GLY A 94 -12.41 3.77 -0.05
N LYS A 95 -13.19 3.39 -1.06
CA LYS A 95 -13.54 1.97 -1.21
C LYS A 95 -12.30 1.27 -1.77
N LEU A 96 -11.53 0.63 -0.91
CA LEU A 96 -10.44 -0.24 -1.32
C LEU A 96 -11.06 -1.49 -1.93
N LEU A 97 -10.58 -1.88 -3.12
CA LEU A 97 -11.15 -3.00 -3.83
C LEU A 97 -10.45 -4.27 -3.38
N GLY A 98 -11.16 -5.07 -2.57
CA GLY A 98 -10.71 -6.41 -2.21
C GLY A 98 -10.47 -7.25 -3.46
N GLY A 99 -9.29 -7.85 -3.56
CA GLY A 99 -8.86 -8.67 -4.70
C GLY A 99 -7.97 -7.97 -5.72
N LEU A 100 -7.66 -6.69 -5.54
CA LEU A 100 -6.50 -6.09 -6.20
C LEU A 100 -5.25 -6.30 -5.35
N ASN A 101 -4.09 -6.33 -6.01
CA ASN A 101 -2.80 -6.35 -5.35
C ASN A 101 -2.39 -4.93 -5.03
N TYR A 102 -2.07 -4.68 -3.76
CA TYR A 102 -1.56 -3.40 -3.30
C TYR A 102 -0.08 -3.50 -2.96
N GLU A 103 0.61 -2.37 -3.07
CA GLU A 103 2.01 -2.22 -2.69
C GLU A 103 2.17 -0.94 -1.86
N LEU A 104 2.95 -1.04 -0.79
CA LEU A 104 3.44 0.11 -0.04
C LEU A 104 4.92 0.28 -0.37
N SER A 105 5.32 1.46 -0.82
CA SER A 105 6.72 1.84 -0.88
C SER A 105 6.97 3.17 -0.18
N PHE A 106 8.19 3.38 0.28
CA PHE A 106 8.61 4.65 0.87
C PHE A 106 10.13 4.74 0.89
N PHE A 107 10.65 5.96 0.79
CA PHE A 107 12.07 6.24 0.91
C PHE A 107 12.41 6.61 2.34
N VAL A 108 13.54 6.12 2.83
CA VAL A 108 14.02 6.41 4.18
C VAL A 108 15.52 6.68 4.18
N LYS A 109 15.95 7.68 4.95
CA LYS A 109 17.36 8.00 5.17
C LYS A 109 17.65 8.13 6.65
N GLN A 110 18.40 7.17 7.20
CA GLN A 110 18.90 7.28 8.56
C GLN A 110 19.95 8.39 8.61
N LYS A 111 19.70 9.46 9.37
CA LYS A 111 20.68 10.55 9.55
C LYS A 111 21.70 10.22 10.64
N LYS A 112 21.23 9.64 11.74
CA LYS A 112 22.08 9.20 12.86
C LYS A 112 21.71 7.78 13.24
N LYS A 113 22.70 6.90 13.35
CA LYS A 113 22.49 5.52 13.82
C LYS A 113 21.76 5.52 15.16
N GLY A 114 20.71 4.72 15.26
CA GLY A 114 19.96 4.54 16.49
C GLY A 114 20.80 3.94 17.62
N THR A 115 20.59 4.43 18.84
CA THR A 115 21.18 3.92 20.09
C THR A 115 20.07 3.53 21.06
N GLY A 116 20.41 2.75 22.10
CA GLY A 116 19.47 2.47 23.19
C GLY A 116 18.25 1.64 22.78
N GLY A 117 18.40 0.73 21.82
CA GLY A 117 17.28 -0.07 21.33
C GLY A 117 16.32 0.67 20.41
N TYR A 118 16.80 1.70 19.70
CA TYR A 118 16.03 2.38 18.66
C TYR A 118 15.51 1.41 17.60
N ILE A 119 14.20 1.48 17.32
CA ILE A 119 13.47 0.61 16.40
C ILE A 119 12.60 1.49 15.49
N GLN A 120 12.53 1.10 14.22
CA GLN A 120 11.68 1.71 13.20
C GLN A 120 10.75 0.65 12.65
N GLN A 121 9.46 0.97 12.59
CA GLN A 121 8.42 0.03 12.24
C GLN A 121 7.35 0.69 11.39
N TYR A 122 6.72 -0.09 10.51
CA TYR A 122 5.47 0.28 9.88
C TYR A 122 4.35 -0.66 10.35
N PHE A 123 3.12 -0.21 10.21
CA PHE A 123 1.90 -0.95 10.52
C PHE A 123 0.78 -0.49 9.56
N ILE A 124 0.01 -1.46 9.07
CA ILE A 124 -1.15 -1.22 8.22
C ILE A 124 -2.37 -1.81 8.93
N GLU A 125 -3.43 -1.01 9.05
CA GLU A 125 -4.68 -1.40 9.71
C GLU A 125 -5.87 -1.03 8.84
N TRP A 126 -6.80 -1.96 8.69
CA TRP A 126 -7.98 -1.76 7.85
C TRP A 126 -9.23 -1.61 8.70
N PHE A 127 -10.13 -0.75 8.23
CA PHE A 127 -11.37 -0.43 8.92
C PHE A 127 -12.57 -0.66 8.00
N ASN A 128 -13.69 -1.10 8.55
CA ASN A 128 -14.96 -1.22 7.84
C ASN A 128 -15.70 0.13 7.75
N GLU A 129 -16.90 0.13 7.15
CA GLU A 129 -17.74 1.33 7.02
C GLU A 129 -18.10 1.98 8.36
N ASP A 130 -18.22 1.18 9.42
CA ASP A 130 -18.51 1.63 10.79
C ASP A 130 -17.25 2.10 11.55
N LYS A 131 -16.10 2.19 10.86
CA LYS A 131 -14.78 2.54 11.42
C LYS A 131 -14.29 1.58 12.50
N GLN A 132 -14.74 0.33 12.45
CA GLN A 132 -14.22 -0.74 13.30
C GLN A 132 -13.04 -1.40 12.62
N ILE A 133 -12.04 -1.78 13.42
CA ILE A 133 -10.86 -2.51 12.94
C ILE A 133 -11.33 -3.88 12.41
N VAL A 134 -10.96 -4.17 11.16
CA VAL A 134 -11.18 -5.47 10.53
C VAL A 134 -9.95 -6.36 10.75
N GLU A 135 -8.77 -5.83 10.44
CA GLU A 135 -7.50 -6.54 10.52
C GLU A 135 -6.33 -5.54 10.62
N GLY A 136 -5.16 -6.01 11.02
CA GLY A 136 -3.91 -5.26 10.87
C GLY A 136 -2.69 -6.18 10.75
N THR A 137 -1.62 -5.69 10.13
CA THR A 137 -0.42 -6.48 9.80
C THR A 137 0.45 -6.82 11.02
N GLY A 138 0.20 -6.17 12.15
CA GLY A 138 1.16 -6.00 13.24
C GLY A 138 2.35 -5.13 12.82
N PHE A 139 3.19 -4.76 13.78
CA PHE A 139 4.38 -3.95 13.50
C PHE A 139 5.45 -4.76 12.75
N LYS A 140 5.91 -4.23 11.62
CA LYS A 140 7.00 -4.77 10.82
C LYS A 140 8.18 -3.83 10.87
N GLN A 141 9.37 -4.34 11.15
CA GLN A 141 10.58 -3.53 11.23
C GLN A 141 11.16 -3.22 9.86
N PHE A 142 11.74 -2.03 9.72
CA PHE A 142 12.56 -1.65 8.57
C PHE A 142 13.81 -0.92 9.07
N ASN A 143 14.84 -0.84 8.24
CA ASN A 143 16.07 -0.10 8.51
C ASN A 143 16.63 0.45 7.20
N SER A 144 17.47 1.47 7.28
CA SER A 144 18.27 1.93 6.15
C SER A 144 19.71 2.27 6.53
N THR A 145 20.56 2.35 5.52
CA THR A 145 21.95 2.77 5.65
C THR A 145 22.04 4.24 6.06
N VAL A 146 22.96 4.55 6.98
CA VAL A 146 23.18 5.93 7.42
C VAL A 146 23.67 6.79 6.26
N GLY A 147 22.98 7.91 6.03
CA GLY A 147 23.36 8.93 5.07
C GLY A 147 22.90 8.69 3.63
N LEU A 148 22.20 7.58 3.35
CA LEU A 148 21.68 7.26 2.02
C LEU A 148 20.15 7.15 2.06
N TRP A 149 19.49 7.66 1.02
CA TRP A 149 18.09 7.36 0.77
C TRP A 149 17.98 5.96 0.19
N GLU A 150 17.18 5.12 0.83
CA GLU A 150 16.90 3.76 0.39
C GLU A 150 15.39 3.56 0.30
N GLU A 151 14.94 2.88 -0.75
CA GLU A 151 13.54 2.52 -0.93
C GLU A 151 13.23 1.23 -0.17
N ILE A 152 12.15 1.25 0.59
CA ILE A 152 11.54 0.06 1.18
C ILE A 152 10.29 -0.27 0.36
N ILE A 153 10.20 -1.51 -0.13
CA ILE A 153 9.07 -2.01 -0.91
C ILE A 153 8.40 -3.15 -0.14
N VAL A 154 7.08 -3.06 0.00
CA VAL A 154 6.21 -4.06 0.63
C VAL A 154 5.18 -4.50 -0.41
N PRO A 155 5.48 -5.57 -1.18
CA PRO A 155 4.60 -6.06 -2.22
C PRO A 155 3.44 -6.89 -1.64
N ASP A 156 2.48 -7.20 -2.51
CA ASP A 156 1.43 -8.20 -2.27
C ASP A 156 0.60 -7.95 -1.00
N ILE A 157 0.27 -6.69 -0.72
CA ILE A 157 -0.59 -6.31 0.40
C ILE A 157 -2.02 -6.76 0.07
N LYS A 158 -2.45 -7.82 0.74
CA LYS A 158 -3.82 -8.32 0.67
C LYS A 158 -4.75 -7.36 1.42
N ILE A 159 -5.78 -6.88 0.73
CA ILE A 159 -6.82 -6.05 1.33
C ILE A 159 -7.96 -6.96 1.81
N PRO A 160 -8.29 -6.95 3.11
CA PRO A 160 -9.40 -7.74 3.63
C PRO A 160 -10.73 -7.37 2.97
N GLU A 161 -11.66 -8.30 2.99
CA GLU A 161 -13.01 -8.04 2.48
C GLU A 161 -13.75 -7.02 3.35
N SER A 162 -14.64 -6.25 2.72
CA SER A 162 -15.52 -5.26 3.40
C SER A 162 -14.80 -4.09 4.10
N VAL A 163 -13.57 -3.77 3.70
CA VAL A 163 -12.85 -2.59 4.21
C VAL A 163 -13.21 -1.32 3.44
N ARG A 164 -13.18 -0.18 4.13
CA ARG A 164 -13.56 1.15 3.65
C ARG A 164 -12.48 2.20 3.88
N SER A 165 -11.51 1.92 4.72
CA SER A 165 -10.34 2.77 4.86
C SER A 165 -9.17 1.97 5.38
N VAL A 166 -7.98 2.55 5.21
CA VAL A 166 -6.73 2.00 5.72
C VAL A 166 -5.98 3.09 6.48
N LYS A 167 -5.36 2.70 7.59
CA LYS A 167 -4.39 3.49 8.31
C LYS A 167 -3.00 2.95 8.02
N LEU A 168 -2.11 3.83 7.57
CA LEU A 168 -0.68 3.60 7.53
C LEU A 168 -0.06 4.29 8.75
N LEU A 169 0.74 3.56 9.51
CA LEU A 169 1.47 4.09 10.66
C LEU A 169 2.95 3.75 10.50
N PHE A 170 3.80 4.78 10.56
CA PHE A 170 5.23 4.62 10.77
C PHE A 170 5.55 5.01 12.21
N ARG A 171 6.20 4.10 12.93
CA ARG A 171 6.51 4.20 14.34
C ARG A 171 8.00 4.15 14.54
N PHE A 172 8.50 5.12 15.29
CA PHE A 172 9.90 5.22 15.69
C PHE A 172 9.92 5.26 17.21
N VAL A 173 10.73 4.41 17.83
CA VAL A 173 10.78 4.31 19.30
C VAL A 173 12.18 4.00 19.78
N THR A 174 12.53 4.46 20.98
CA THR A 174 13.74 4.08 21.70
C THR A 174 13.43 3.17 22.90
N GLY A 175 14.42 2.42 23.37
CA GLY A 175 14.34 1.72 24.65
C GLY A 175 14.55 2.67 25.84
N ALA A 176 14.27 2.17 27.05
CA ALA A 176 14.44 2.89 28.31
C ALA A 176 15.91 2.90 28.76
N THR A 177 16.78 3.56 28.00
CA THR A 177 18.21 3.70 28.30
C THR A 177 18.64 5.15 28.23
N SER A 178 19.53 5.59 29.13
CA SER A 178 20.19 6.89 29.00
C SER A 178 20.88 7.01 27.64
N GLU A 179 20.76 8.17 26.99
CA GLU A 179 21.34 8.46 25.67
C GLU A 179 20.75 7.65 24.49
N GLY A 180 19.62 6.97 24.69
CA GLY A 180 18.85 6.39 23.60
C GLY A 180 18.35 7.48 22.65
N GLY A 181 18.39 7.21 21.35
CA GLY A 181 17.98 8.18 20.35
C GLY A 181 18.18 7.68 18.93
N GLY A 182 17.69 8.45 17.97
CA GLY A 182 17.78 8.14 16.54
C GLY A 182 17.23 9.30 15.71
N GLU A 183 17.83 9.52 14.54
CA GLU A 183 17.39 10.54 13.59
C GLU A 183 17.18 9.91 12.22
N VAL A 184 16.03 10.16 11.61
CA VAL A 184 15.65 9.58 10.32
C VAL A 184 14.75 10.54 9.55
N PHE A 185 14.91 10.54 8.23
CA PHE A 185 13.97 11.14 7.29
C PHE A 185 13.18 10.05 6.57
N ILE A 186 11.91 10.30 6.29
CA ILE A 186 11.05 9.49 5.44
C ILE A 186 10.39 10.37 4.39
N ASP A 187 10.30 9.88 3.17
CA ASP A 187 9.77 10.62 2.02
C ASP A 187 9.10 9.67 1.02
N ASP A 188 8.36 10.24 0.07
CA ASP A 188 7.78 9.54 -1.08
C ASP A 188 6.98 8.29 -0.70
N ILE A 189 6.12 8.39 0.31
CA ILE A 189 5.31 7.27 0.79
C ILE A 189 4.20 6.99 -0.21
N ASN A 190 4.30 5.88 -0.91
CA ASN A 190 3.35 5.45 -1.90
C ASN A 190 2.55 4.25 -1.43
N PHE A 191 1.24 4.33 -1.57
CA PHE A 191 0.36 3.18 -1.46
C PHE A 191 -0.38 3.09 -2.79
N ARG A 192 -0.12 2.02 -3.55
CA ARG A 192 -0.61 1.86 -4.93
C ARG A 192 -1.41 0.58 -5.07
N ALA A 193 -2.38 0.60 -5.97
CA ALA A 193 -3.10 -0.60 -6.42
C ALA A 193 -2.69 -0.92 -7.86
N ASP A 194 -2.57 -2.20 -8.21
CA ASP A 194 -2.63 -2.63 -9.61
C ASP A 194 -4.08 -2.52 -10.09
N ASP A 195 -4.37 -1.47 -10.84
CA ASP A 195 -5.67 -1.19 -11.43
C ASP A 195 -5.67 -1.38 -12.96
N SER A 196 -4.75 -2.20 -13.47
CA SER A 196 -4.76 -2.64 -14.87
C SER A 196 -6.12 -3.24 -15.26
N PRO A 197 -6.54 -3.10 -16.53
CA PRO A 197 -7.74 -3.77 -17.03
C PRO A 197 -7.74 -5.28 -16.73
N GLU A 198 -6.58 -5.93 -16.80
CA GLU A 198 -6.39 -7.35 -16.51
C GLU A 198 -6.63 -7.65 -15.02
N ALA A 199 -6.03 -6.89 -14.11
CA ALA A 199 -6.24 -7.03 -12.66
C ALA A 199 -7.70 -6.77 -12.27
N LEU A 200 -8.31 -5.72 -12.81
CA LEU A 200 -9.72 -5.39 -12.57
C LEU A 200 -10.66 -6.49 -13.11
N SER A 201 -10.42 -6.99 -14.33
CA SER A 201 -11.20 -8.09 -14.90
C SER A 201 -11.12 -9.35 -14.03
N THR A 202 -9.92 -9.68 -13.55
CA THR A 202 -9.68 -10.82 -12.65
C THR A 202 -10.41 -10.64 -11.33
N ALA A 203 -10.30 -9.47 -10.71
CA ALA A 203 -11.01 -9.14 -9.48
C ALA A 203 -12.54 -9.19 -9.65
N ILE A 204 -13.07 -8.72 -10.79
CA ILE A 204 -14.50 -8.79 -11.11
C ILE A 204 -14.96 -10.25 -11.22
N ASN A 205 -14.26 -11.09 -11.99
CA ASN A 205 -14.63 -12.49 -12.17
C ASN A 205 -14.62 -13.23 -10.82
N ARG A 206 -13.57 -13.03 -10.02
CA ARG A 206 -13.49 -13.57 -8.65
C ARG A 206 -14.69 -13.16 -7.80
N LYS A 207 -15.09 -11.88 -7.85
CA LYS A 207 -16.26 -11.38 -7.11
C LYS A 207 -17.58 -12.00 -7.58
N VAL A 208 -17.72 -12.22 -8.89
CA VAL A 208 -18.88 -12.89 -9.47
C VAL A 208 -18.95 -14.33 -8.97
N ASP A 209 -17.84 -15.07 -9.02
CA ASP A 209 -17.77 -16.46 -8.58
C ASP A 209 -18.09 -16.57 -7.08
N GLN A 210 -17.48 -15.73 -6.24
CA GLN A 210 -17.79 -15.64 -4.81
C GLN A 210 -19.29 -15.36 -4.54
N ALA A 211 -19.91 -14.47 -5.31
CA ALA A 211 -21.34 -14.19 -5.16
C ALA A 211 -22.20 -15.41 -5.54
N GLN A 212 -21.83 -16.14 -6.59
CA GLN A 212 -22.51 -17.37 -6.99
C GLN A 212 -22.38 -18.47 -5.93
N PHE A 213 -21.18 -18.65 -5.35
CA PHE A 213 -20.96 -19.59 -4.24
C PHE A 213 -21.85 -19.27 -3.04
N LYS A 214 -21.89 -18.00 -2.63
CA LYS A 214 -22.74 -17.55 -1.52
C LYS A 214 -24.22 -17.86 -1.77
N ILE A 215 -24.74 -17.49 -2.94
CA ILE A 215 -26.14 -17.76 -3.31
C ILE A 215 -26.44 -19.26 -3.32
N ALA A 216 -25.53 -20.09 -3.83
CA ALA A 216 -25.69 -21.53 -3.84
C ALA A 216 -25.74 -22.12 -2.42
N LEU A 217 -24.92 -21.63 -1.49
CA LEU A 217 -24.96 -22.03 -0.08
C LEU A 217 -26.28 -21.62 0.59
N GLU A 218 -26.77 -20.41 0.33
CA GLU A 218 -28.06 -19.92 0.85
C GLU A 218 -29.23 -20.81 0.37
N LEU A 219 -29.27 -21.16 -0.92
CA LEU A 219 -30.31 -22.05 -1.47
C LEU A 219 -30.28 -23.45 -0.84
N ILE A 220 -29.09 -23.97 -0.56
CA ILE A 220 -28.90 -25.25 0.12
C ILE A 220 -29.47 -25.17 1.55
N ASP A 221 -29.15 -24.11 2.28
CA ASP A 221 -29.61 -23.92 3.65
C ASP A 221 -31.12 -23.72 3.73
N ASP A 222 -31.70 -22.95 2.79
CA ASP A 222 -33.15 -22.81 2.65
C ASP A 222 -33.84 -24.15 2.39
N PHE A 223 -33.28 -25.00 1.52
CA PHE A 223 -33.82 -26.34 1.28
C PHE A 223 -33.80 -27.20 2.55
N LEU A 224 -32.66 -27.24 3.25
CA LEU A 224 -32.49 -28.05 4.45
C LEU A 224 -33.40 -27.60 5.60
N ASN A 225 -33.60 -26.29 5.74
CA ASN A 225 -34.50 -25.70 6.74
C ASN A 225 -35.97 -25.94 6.41
N LYS A 226 -36.36 -25.78 5.13
CA LYS A 226 -37.75 -25.93 4.69
C LYS A 226 -38.21 -27.39 4.68
N TYR A 227 -37.30 -28.33 4.43
CA TYR A 227 -37.62 -29.75 4.29
C TYR A 227 -36.76 -30.64 5.21
N PRO A 228 -36.87 -30.54 6.55
CA PRO A 228 -35.93 -31.16 7.49
C PRO A 228 -35.92 -32.70 7.47
N THR A 229 -37.01 -33.34 7.05
CA THR A 229 -37.16 -34.79 6.98
C THR A 229 -37.03 -35.35 5.55
N ASN A 230 -36.68 -34.52 4.57
CA ASN A 230 -36.59 -34.96 3.18
C ASN A 230 -35.44 -35.97 2.99
N PRO A 231 -35.69 -37.12 2.33
CA PRO A 231 -34.67 -38.14 2.11
C PRO A 231 -33.47 -37.65 1.28
N GLN A 232 -33.59 -36.56 0.51
CA GLN A 232 -32.49 -35.97 -0.23
C GLN A 232 -31.51 -35.16 0.63
N ASN A 233 -31.83 -34.89 1.91
CA ASN A 233 -31.00 -34.04 2.78
C ASN A 233 -29.56 -34.54 2.93
N LEU A 234 -29.32 -35.86 2.91
CA LEU A 234 -27.96 -36.41 2.95
C LEU A 234 -27.13 -35.97 1.73
N ASN A 235 -27.73 -36.03 0.54
CA ASN A 235 -27.06 -35.62 -0.70
C ASN A 235 -26.83 -34.11 -0.74
N ILE A 236 -27.81 -33.32 -0.28
CA ILE A 236 -27.70 -31.86 -0.22
C ILE A 236 -26.63 -31.40 0.78
N LYS A 237 -26.52 -32.05 1.95
CA LYS A 237 -25.41 -31.81 2.90
C LYS A 237 -24.05 -32.16 2.30
N SER A 238 -23.96 -33.26 1.56
CA SER A 238 -22.73 -33.62 0.83
C SER A 238 -22.38 -32.58 -0.23
N LEU A 239 -23.36 -32.08 -0.99
CA LEU A 239 -23.17 -30.98 -1.94
C LEU A 239 -22.65 -29.73 -1.23
N LYS A 240 -23.23 -29.35 -0.07
CA LYS A 240 -22.75 -28.22 0.74
C LYS A 240 -21.28 -28.37 1.11
N ALA A 241 -20.91 -29.55 1.64
CA ALA A 241 -19.54 -29.83 2.07
C ALA A 241 -18.54 -29.76 0.90
N ARG A 242 -18.92 -30.25 -0.29
CA ARG A 242 -18.10 -30.10 -1.49
C ARG A 242 -17.95 -28.64 -1.90
N LEU A 243 -19.03 -27.88 -1.87
CA LEU A 243 -19.03 -26.48 -2.28
C LEU A 243 -18.12 -25.64 -1.37
N ILE A 244 -18.19 -25.85 -0.04
CA ILE A 244 -17.28 -25.22 0.93
C ILE A 244 -15.83 -25.59 0.62
N LYS A 245 -15.55 -26.88 0.40
CA LYS A 245 -14.19 -27.33 0.05
C LYS A 245 -13.68 -26.71 -1.26
N PHE A 246 -14.54 -26.52 -2.26
CA PHE A 246 -14.15 -25.85 -3.51
C PHE A 246 -13.82 -24.39 -3.27
N GLN A 247 -14.64 -23.68 -2.48
CA GLN A 247 -14.37 -22.29 -2.11
C GLN A 247 -13.04 -22.15 -1.34
N ASP A 248 -12.81 -23.00 -0.34
CA ASP A 248 -11.56 -22.97 0.44
C ASP A 248 -10.32 -23.22 -0.43
N LEU A 249 -10.44 -24.08 -1.45
CA LEU A 249 -9.35 -24.37 -2.40
C LEU A 249 -9.06 -23.19 -3.31
N GLU A 250 -10.09 -22.49 -3.80
CA GLU A 250 -9.90 -21.26 -4.57
C GLU A 250 -9.26 -20.15 -3.71
N GLU A 251 -9.68 -20.02 -2.45
CA GLU A 251 -9.12 -19.01 -1.54
C GLU A 251 -7.67 -19.33 -1.06
N SER A 252 -7.24 -20.60 -1.16
CA SER A 252 -5.92 -21.06 -0.69
C SER A 252 -4.81 -21.11 -1.74
N ASN A 253 -5.16 -21.06 -3.03
CA ASN A 253 -4.19 -21.08 -4.14
C ASN A 253 -3.69 -19.67 -4.52
N ASP A 254 -4.09 -18.66 -3.75
CA ASP A 254 -3.74 -17.24 -3.87
C ASP A 254 -3.00 -16.72 -2.62
#